data_AF-A0A087Y5G8-F1
#
_entry.id   AF-A0A087Y5G8-F1
#
_cell.length_a   1.000
_cell.length_b   1.000
_cell.length_c   1.000
_cell.angle_alpha   90.00
_cell.angle_beta   90.00
_cell.angle_gamma   90.00
#
_symmetry.space_group_name_H-M   'P 1'
#
loop_
_entity.id
_entity.type
_entity.pdbx_description
1 polymer ?
#
loop_
_entity_poly.entity_id
_entity_poly.type
_entity_poly.pdbx_seq_one_letter_code
_entity_poly.pdbx_strand_id
1 'polypeptide(L)'
;AMAFLNGPRLLDWASSPPHLQFNKYVLTGYRPISSVQDCIRSLFYLHNELGNIYTHGIPLVCFLVLLPLNIPWSQISVTWLGVVHFLACLSPQLGSVVYHLFMNHEGGEPVYHTLLKLDVCGICMINTLGALPIVYITLWCYPFIRTVSLLVYILLSTHAIYCAVTARSSVRRLRSFAWQAVFRFSFFLLRGVGVGGGSPTSLRHFLMMDALAVLGGVINITRIPERFRPGLFDYWCNSHQIMHVLVVGSILYLHWGVLDDLLWINSYICPSD
;
A
#
# COMPACT_ATOMS: atom_id res chain seq x y z
N ALA A 1 -14.83 15.78 28.98
CA ALA A 1 -13.62 16.63 28.98
C ALA A 1 -12.54 15.92 28.17
N MET A 2 -12.40 16.25 26.88
CA MET A 2 -11.28 15.75 26.07
C MET A 2 -10.04 16.54 26.47
N ALA A 3 -9.17 15.93 27.26
CA ALA A 3 -7.83 16.43 27.47
C ALA A 3 -7.09 16.33 26.12
N PHE A 4 -7.10 17.43 25.35
CA PHE A 4 -6.00 17.68 24.43
C PHE A 4 -4.76 17.80 25.33
N LEU A 5 -4.01 16.70 25.46
CA LEU A 5 -2.71 16.71 26.11
C LEU A 5 -1.91 17.86 25.52
N ASN A 6 -1.40 18.78 26.35
CA ASN A 6 -0.50 19.85 25.91
C ASN A 6 0.70 19.18 25.22
N GLY A 7 0.64 19.09 23.89
CA GLY A 7 1.70 18.51 23.08
C GLY A 7 2.98 19.35 23.17
N PRO A 8 4.13 18.80 22.78
CA PRO A 8 5.36 19.58 22.72
C PRO A 8 5.21 20.72 21.71
N ARG A 9 6.05 21.75 21.85
CA ARG A 9 6.14 22.80 20.84
C ARG A 9 6.57 22.19 19.51
N LEU A 10 5.72 22.31 18.49
CA LEU A 10 6.00 21.85 17.14
C LEU A 10 7.03 22.75 16.45
N LEU A 11 7.76 22.17 15.51
CA LEU A 11 8.82 22.81 14.74
C LEU A 11 8.31 23.27 13.37
N ASP A 12 8.95 24.31 12.86
CA ASP A 12 8.86 24.70 11.46
C ASP A 12 9.77 23.81 10.61
N TRP A 13 9.47 23.72 9.31
CA TRP A 13 10.23 22.91 8.34
C TRP A 13 11.73 23.19 8.42
N ALA A 14 12.13 24.46 8.45
CA ALA A 14 13.52 24.89 8.49
C ALA A 14 14.26 24.49 9.80
N SER A 15 13.52 24.27 10.89
CA SER A 15 14.05 23.88 12.19
C SER A 15 14.00 22.36 12.42
N SER A 16 13.35 21.61 11.53
CA SER A 16 13.28 20.14 11.62
C SER A 16 14.60 19.49 11.17
N PRO A 17 14.95 18.29 11.68
CA PRO A 17 16.10 17.53 11.21
C PRO A 17 16.10 17.32 9.67
N PRO A 18 17.26 17.35 8.99
CA PRO A 18 17.32 17.28 7.52
C PRO A 18 16.62 16.07 6.89
N HIS A 19 16.63 14.91 7.56
CA HIS A 19 15.97 13.70 7.06
C HIS A 19 14.43 13.78 7.08
N LEU A 20 13.84 14.73 7.82
CA LEU A 20 12.40 15.01 7.84
C LEU A 20 11.98 16.11 6.84
N GLN A 21 12.94 16.80 6.21
CA GLN A 21 12.70 17.93 5.30
C GLN A 21 12.41 17.49 3.85
N PHE A 22 11.54 16.51 3.63
CA PHE A 22 11.29 15.94 2.29
C PHE A 22 10.22 16.68 1.45
N ASN A 23 9.38 17.52 2.08
CA ASN A 23 8.36 18.31 1.38
C ASN A 23 8.47 19.80 1.75
N LYS A 24 9.08 20.60 0.87
CA LYS A 24 9.30 22.04 1.08
C LYS A 24 8.02 22.89 1.11
N TYR A 25 6.86 22.30 0.79
CA TYR A 25 5.57 23.01 0.76
C TYR A 25 4.78 22.87 2.07
N VAL A 26 5.17 21.91 2.91
CA VAL A 26 4.65 21.74 4.27
C VAL A 26 5.57 22.50 5.20
N LEU A 27 5.09 23.58 5.83
CA LEU A 27 5.97 24.56 6.46
C LEU A 27 6.02 24.44 7.99
N THR A 28 4.97 23.89 8.61
CA THR A 28 4.78 23.86 10.06
C THR A 28 4.28 22.50 10.55
N GLY A 29 4.16 22.36 11.87
CA GLY A 29 3.52 21.20 12.49
C GLY A 29 4.42 19.97 12.63
N TYR A 30 5.73 20.11 12.46
CA TYR A 30 6.69 19.02 12.61
C TYR A 30 6.89 18.66 14.08
N ARG A 31 6.82 17.37 14.40
CA ARG A 31 7.12 16.90 15.76
C ARG A 31 8.62 17.03 16.05
N PRO A 32 9.03 17.47 17.25
CA PRO A 32 10.43 17.42 17.65
C PRO A 32 10.91 15.98 17.82
N ILE A 33 12.22 15.80 17.98
CA ILE A 33 12.81 14.50 18.29
C ILE A 33 12.11 13.92 19.52
N SER A 34 11.65 12.67 19.41
CA SER A 34 10.76 12.05 20.39
C SER A 34 11.25 10.67 20.83
N SER A 35 11.01 10.33 22.10
CA SER A 35 11.14 8.95 22.59
C SER A 35 10.02 8.08 22.00
N VAL A 36 10.12 6.75 22.12
CA VAL A 36 9.03 5.82 21.74
C VAL A 36 7.71 6.20 22.40
N GLN A 37 7.73 6.57 23.68
CA GLN A 37 6.53 6.93 24.43
C GLN A 37 5.91 8.21 23.89
N ASP A 38 6.72 9.20 23.52
CA ASP A 38 6.23 10.47 22.96
C ASP A 38 5.70 10.30 21.54
N CYS A 39 6.30 9.41 20.74
CA CYS A 39 5.73 8.99 19.46
C CYS A 39 4.33 8.41 19.64
N ILE A 40 4.11 7.49 20.59
CA ILE A 40 2.79 6.92 20.86
C ILE A 40 1.81 8.00 21.37
N ARG A 41 2.25 8.90 22.26
CA ARG A 41 1.43 10.03 22.73
C ARG A 41 1.02 10.97 21.61
N SER A 42 1.80 11.04 20.52
CA SER A 42 1.49 11.91 19.37
C SER A 42 0.20 11.56 18.64
N LEU A 43 -0.33 10.35 18.81
CA LEU A 43 -1.66 9.99 18.33
C LEU A 43 -2.77 10.90 18.89
N PHE A 44 -2.54 11.57 20.02
CA PHE A 44 -3.56 12.32 20.75
C PHE A 44 -3.40 13.84 20.67
N TYR A 45 -2.52 14.37 19.82
CA TYR A 45 -2.42 15.81 19.56
C TYR A 45 -2.19 16.11 18.07
N LEU A 46 -2.52 17.34 17.65
CA LEU A 46 -2.45 17.73 16.24
C LEU A 46 -1.02 18.01 15.79
N HIS A 47 -0.59 17.37 14.70
CA HIS A 47 0.68 17.59 14.02
C HIS A 47 0.56 17.23 12.53
N ASN A 48 1.54 17.58 11.70
CA ASN A 48 1.47 17.41 10.23
C ASN A 48 1.37 15.94 9.77
N GLU A 49 1.96 15.02 10.53
CA GLU A 49 1.88 13.57 10.27
C GLU A 49 0.59 12.90 10.77
N LEU A 50 -0.29 13.61 11.50
CA LEU A 50 -1.44 12.98 12.17
C LEU A 50 -2.39 12.34 11.14
N GLY A 51 -2.74 13.07 10.09
CA GLY A 51 -3.57 12.52 9.01
C GLY A 51 -2.90 11.34 8.29
N ASN A 52 -1.57 11.36 8.13
CA ASN A 52 -0.84 10.24 7.51
C ASN A 52 -0.97 8.96 8.36
N ILE A 53 -0.86 9.09 9.69
CA ILE A 53 -1.03 7.96 10.61
C ILE A 53 -2.47 7.44 10.56
N TYR A 54 -3.47 8.30 10.66
CA TYR A 54 -4.88 7.87 10.77
C TYR A 54 -5.44 7.32 9.46
N THR A 55 -5.01 7.85 8.31
CA THR A 55 -5.44 7.37 6.98
C THR A 55 -5.04 5.92 6.71
N HIS A 56 -3.96 5.40 7.30
CA HIS A 56 -3.63 3.97 7.27
C HIS A 56 -3.98 3.23 8.58
N GLY A 57 -3.99 3.91 9.72
CA GLY A 57 -4.26 3.32 11.04
C GLY A 57 -5.71 2.86 11.21
N ILE A 58 -6.69 3.66 10.74
CA ILE A 58 -8.09 3.24 10.75
C ILE A 58 -8.28 2.01 9.86
N PRO A 59 -7.85 2.02 8.57
CA PRO A 59 -7.89 0.82 7.73
C PRO A 59 -7.13 -0.37 8.32
N LEU A 60 -5.98 -0.19 8.99
CA LEU A 60 -5.25 -1.28 9.63
C LEU A 60 -6.14 -2.03 10.63
N VAL A 61 -6.77 -1.30 11.55
CA VAL A 61 -7.66 -1.87 12.56
C VAL A 61 -8.88 -2.51 11.90
N CYS A 62 -9.50 -1.81 10.94
CA CYS A 62 -10.64 -2.35 10.19
C CYS A 62 -10.25 -3.62 9.44
N PHE A 63 -9.08 -3.69 8.82
CA PHE A 63 -8.66 -4.83 8.01
C PHE A 63 -8.27 -6.03 8.87
N LEU A 64 -7.67 -5.81 10.04
CA LEU A 64 -7.39 -6.87 11.01
C LEU A 64 -8.66 -7.58 11.49
N VAL A 65 -9.78 -6.86 11.60
CA VAL A 65 -11.05 -7.41 12.10
C VAL A 65 -11.96 -7.86 10.96
N LEU A 66 -12.17 -7.03 9.94
CA LEU A 66 -13.19 -7.23 8.92
C LEU A 66 -12.73 -8.14 7.78
N LEU A 67 -11.45 -8.13 7.37
CA LEU A 67 -11.00 -8.99 6.27
C LEU A 67 -11.14 -10.48 6.60
N PRO A 68 -10.73 -10.97 7.79
CA PRO A 68 -10.93 -12.39 8.14
C PRO A 68 -12.40 -12.78 8.19
N LEU A 69 -13.31 -11.84 8.50
CA LEU A 69 -14.75 -12.09 8.53
C LEU A 69 -15.37 -12.06 7.12
N ASN A 70 -14.80 -11.28 6.20
CA ASN A 70 -15.34 -11.10 4.86
C ASN A 70 -14.80 -12.11 3.84
N ILE A 71 -13.59 -12.64 4.04
CA ILE A 71 -13.05 -13.72 3.20
C ILE A 71 -13.89 -15.00 3.44
N PRO A 72 -14.44 -15.64 2.39
CA PRO A 72 -15.34 -16.79 2.53
C PRO A 72 -14.56 -18.11 2.78
N TRP A 73 -13.85 -18.20 3.91
CA TRP A 73 -12.91 -19.30 4.23
C TRP A 73 -13.50 -20.71 4.10
N SER A 74 -14.79 -20.87 4.41
CA SER A 74 -15.47 -22.18 4.31
C SER A 74 -15.85 -22.55 2.89
N GLN A 75 -15.90 -21.59 1.97
CA GLN A 75 -16.31 -21.81 0.59
C GLN A 75 -15.10 -21.92 -0.34
N ILE A 76 -13.95 -21.31 0.00
CA ILE A 76 -12.77 -21.32 -0.88
C ILE A 76 -12.15 -22.73 -0.96
N SER A 77 -11.92 -23.19 -2.19
CA SER A 77 -11.22 -24.45 -2.46
C SER A 77 -9.70 -24.37 -2.22
N VAL A 78 -9.13 -23.16 -2.23
CA VAL A 78 -7.68 -22.92 -2.13
C VAL A 78 -7.37 -21.91 -1.01
N THR A 79 -7.27 -22.41 0.23
CA THR A 79 -7.17 -21.58 1.44
C THR A 79 -5.98 -20.62 1.45
N TRP A 80 -4.83 -21.03 0.92
CA TRP A 80 -3.63 -20.19 0.94
C TRP A 80 -3.79 -18.88 0.16
N LEU A 81 -4.68 -18.84 -0.85
CA LEU A 81 -5.00 -17.61 -1.59
C LEU A 81 -5.64 -16.55 -0.70
N GLY A 82 -6.54 -16.98 0.20
CA GLY A 82 -7.14 -16.08 1.20
C GLY A 82 -6.09 -15.54 2.18
N VAL A 83 -5.14 -16.38 2.60
CA VAL A 83 -4.07 -15.96 3.52
C VAL A 83 -3.12 -14.95 2.87
N VAL A 84 -2.62 -15.22 1.65
CA VAL A 84 -1.73 -14.28 0.96
C VAL A 84 -2.45 -12.96 0.65
N HIS A 85 -3.74 -13.01 0.32
CA HIS A 85 -4.57 -11.83 0.11
C HIS A 85 -4.72 -10.99 1.37
N PHE A 86 -5.01 -11.64 2.51
CA PHE A 86 -5.08 -10.97 3.81
C PHE A 86 -3.76 -10.28 4.15
N LEU A 87 -2.63 -10.98 3.98
CA LEU A 87 -1.29 -10.40 4.20
C LEU A 87 -1.00 -9.25 3.24
N ALA A 88 -1.37 -9.37 1.96
CA ALA A 88 -1.23 -8.31 0.96
C ALA A 88 -1.97 -7.04 1.39
N CYS A 89 -3.21 -7.20 1.86
CA CYS A 89 -4.07 -6.09 2.24
C CYS A 89 -3.65 -5.41 3.55
N LEU A 90 -2.83 -6.05 4.40
CA LEU A 90 -2.36 -5.49 5.67
C LEU A 90 -0.96 -4.87 5.60
N SER A 91 -0.11 -5.36 4.69
CA SER A 91 1.30 -4.98 4.66
C SER A 91 1.56 -3.47 4.48
N PRO A 92 0.89 -2.73 3.56
CA PRO A 92 1.16 -1.31 3.40
C PRO A 92 0.65 -0.47 4.58
N GLN A 93 -0.46 -0.86 5.22
CA GLN A 93 -1.03 -0.14 6.36
C GLN A 93 -0.11 -0.26 7.58
N LEU A 94 0.37 -1.48 7.86
CA LEU A 94 1.27 -1.70 8.98
C LEU A 94 2.59 -0.93 8.77
N GLY A 95 3.20 -1.06 7.59
CA GLY A 95 4.44 -0.37 7.25
C GLY A 95 4.30 1.15 7.37
N SER A 96 3.25 1.72 6.77
CA SER A 96 2.99 3.16 6.79
C SER A 96 2.71 3.69 8.20
N VAL A 97 1.85 3.04 8.98
CA VAL A 97 1.53 3.47 10.36
C VAL A 97 2.79 3.46 11.23
N VAL A 98 3.57 2.39 11.17
CA VAL A 98 4.82 2.28 11.95
C VAL A 98 5.82 3.36 11.53
N TYR A 99 5.96 3.61 10.23
CA TYR A 99 6.84 4.68 9.74
C TYR A 99 6.40 6.06 10.21
N HIS A 100 5.18 6.47 9.88
CA HIS A 100 4.71 7.82 10.22
C HIS A 100 4.61 8.04 11.73
N LEU A 101 4.31 7.00 12.52
CA LEU A 101 4.28 7.15 13.98
C LEU A 101 5.66 7.41 14.56
N PHE A 102 6.70 6.70 14.08
CA PHE A 102 8.04 6.70 14.68
C PHE A 102 9.12 7.44 13.87
N MET A 103 8.79 8.11 12.76
CA MET A 103 9.78 8.76 11.89
C MET A 103 10.66 9.82 12.58
N ASN A 104 10.18 10.46 13.65
CA ASN A 104 10.89 11.48 14.43
C ASN A 104 11.56 10.90 15.71
N HIS A 105 11.78 9.59 15.76
CA HIS A 105 12.38 8.91 16.90
C HIS A 105 13.81 9.40 17.21
N GLU A 106 14.19 9.41 18.49
CA GLU A 106 15.52 9.83 18.99
C GLU A 106 16.72 9.06 18.42
N GLY A 107 16.48 7.87 17.87
CA GLY A 107 17.48 7.13 17.09
C GLY A 107 17.87 7.79 15.76
N GLY A 108 17.22 8.89 15.38
CA GLY A 108 17.63 9.78 14.30
C GLY A 108 17.54 9.17 12.90
N GLU A 109 18.43 9.63 12.02
CA GLU A 109 18.43 9.28 10.59
C GLU A 109 18.50 7.76 10.30
N PRO A 110 19.31 6.94 11.02
CA PRO A 110 19.33 5.48 10.79
C PRO A 110 17.98 4.80 11.04
N VAL A 111 17.28 5.20 12.10
CA VAL A 111 15.94 4.67 12.42
C VAL A 111 14.93 5.13 11.38
N TYR A 112 14.95 6.43 11.02
CA TYR A 112 14.11 6.99 9.96
C TYR A 112 14.23 6.19 8.65
N HIS A 113 15.45 5.93 8.16
CA HIS A 113 15.65 5.17 6.92
C HIS A 113 15.21 3.71 7.03
N THR A 114 15.35 3.10 8.20
CA THR A 114 14.90 1.72 8.44
C THR A 114 13.37 1.63 8.40
N LEU A 115 12.69 2.58 9.04
CA LEU A 115 11.24 2.69 9.02
C LEU A 115 10.71 3.02 7.61
N LEU A 116 11.38 3.91 6.87
CA LEU A 116 11.03 4.21 5.49
C LEU A 116 11.18 2.98 4.58
N LYS A 117 12.21 2.16 4.80
CA LYS A 117 12.36 0.88 4.09
C LYS A 117 11.23 -0.09 4.42
N LEU A 118 10.77 -0.12 5.67
CA LEU A 118 9.64 -0.96 6.10
C LEU A 118 8.34 -0.53 5.40
N ASP A 119 8.06 0.77 5.33
CA ASP A 119 6.90 1.30 4.61
C ASP A 119 6.93 0.94 3.11
N VAL A 120 8.07 1.19 2.47
CA VAL A 120 8.29 0.81 1.06
C VAL A 120 8.15 -0.70 0.86
N CYS A 121 8.63 -1.51 1.79
CA CYS A 121 8.47 -2.96 1.77
C CYS A 121 6.97 -3.33 1.80
N GLY A 122 6.16 -2.67 2.63
CA GLY A 122 4.71 -2.84 2.68
C GLY A 122 4.03 -2.63 1.32
N ILE A 123 4.44 -1.59 0.59
CA ILE A 123 3.99 -1.31 -0.79
C ILE A 123 4.43 -2.40 -1.77
N CYS A 124 5.66 -2.90 -1.64
CA CYS A 124 6.13 -3.99 -2.50
C CYS A 124 5.41 -5.31 -2.22
N MET A 125 5.12 -5.58 -0.94
CA MET A 125 4.44 -6.79 -0.50
C MET A 125 3.02 -6.87 -1.03
N ILE A 126 2.25 -5.77 -1.03
CA ILE A 126 0.91 -5.79 -1.61
C ILE A 126 0.94 -6.03 -3.13
N ASN A 127 1.89 -5.44 -3.85
CA ASN A 127 2.04 -5.69 -5.29
C ASN A 127 2.42 -7.14 -5.58
N THR A 128 3.24 -7.74 -4.72
CA THR A 128 3.69 -9.13 -4.86
C THR A 128 2.56 -10.09 -4.49
N LEU A 129 2.09 -10.04 -3.25
CA LEU A 129 1.10 -10.96 -2.72
C LEU A 129 -0.28 -10.78 -3.34
N GLY A 130 -0.69 -9.53 -3.61
CA GLY A 130 -1.99 -9.23 -4.23
C GLY A 130 -2.12 -9.72 -5.66
N ALA A 131 -1.01 -9.90 -6.38
CA ALA A 131 -1.03 -10.46 -7.73
C ALA A 131 -1.04 -12.00 -7.75
N LEU A 132 -0.67 -12.69 -6.67
CA LEU A 132 -0.64 -14.16 -6.66
C LEU A 132 -2.04 -14.77 -6.90
N PRO A 133 -3.12 -14.32 -6.25
CA PRO A 133 -4.48 -14.78 -6.57
C PRO A 133 -4.87 -14.48 -8.02
N ILE A 134 -4.52 -13.28 -8.52
CA ILE A 134 -4.83 -12.88 -9.90
C ILE A 134 -4.19 -13.85 -10.89
N VAL A 135 -2.88 -14.09 -10.77
CA VAL A 135 -2.14 -15.01 -11.66
C VAL A 135 -2.67 -16.44 -11.54
N TYR A 136 -2.88 -16.91 -10.31
CA TYR A 136 -3.33 -18.27 -10.04
C TYR A 136 -4.68 -18.56 -10.70
N ILE A 137 -5.63 -17.64 -10.55
CA ILE A 137 -7.02 -17.81 -11.02
C ILE A 137 -7.11 -17.56 -12.52
N THR A 138 -6.33 -16.61 -13.06
CA THR A 138 -6.24 -16.40 -14.52
C THR A 138 -5.79 -17.68 -15.24
N LEU A 139 -4.84 -18.40 -14.66
CA LEU A 139 -4.27 -19.62 -15.23
C LEU A 139 -4.84 -20.88 -14.58
N TRP A 140 -6.06 -20.83 -14.03
CA TRP A 140 -6.66 -21.95 -13.31
C TRP A 140 -6.63 -23.26 -14.12
N CYS A 141 -6.95 -23.19 -15.41
CA CYS A 141 -7.01 -24.34 -16.32
C CYS A 141 -5.64 -24.78 -16.89
N TYR A 142 -4.57 -24.02 -16.62
CA TYR A 142 -3.24 -24.29 -17.18
C TYR A 142 -2.21 -24.51 -16.05
N PRO A 143 -2.24 -25.66 -15.34
CA PRO A 143 -1.51 -25.85 -14.09
C PRO A 143 0.01 -25.72 -14.20
N PHE A 144 0.60 -26.16 -15.32
CA PHE A 144 2.04 -26.04 -15.58
C PHE A 144 2.44 -24.56 -15.77
N ILE A 145 1.76 -23.86 -16.70
CA ILE A 145 2.01 -22.44 -16.99
C ILE A 145 1.75 -21.57 -15.75
N ARG A 146 0.72 -21.91 -14.97
CA ARG A 146 0.42 -21.25 -13.69
C ARG A 146 1.59 -21.32 -12.72
N THR A 147 2.12 -22.52 -12.48
CA THR A 147 3.24 -22.71 -11.55
C THR A 147 4.48 -21.95 -12.00
N VAL A 148 4.83 -22.04 -13.29
CA VAL A 148 5.96 -21.31 -13.87
C VAL A 148 5.77 -19.79 -13.73
N SER A 149 4.57 -19.30 -14.05
CA SER A 149 4.26 -17.86 -13.99
C SER A 149 4.34 -17.31 -12.57
N LEU A 150 3.86 -18.06 -11.56
CA LEU A 150 3.95 -17.68 -10.16
C LEU A 150 5.42 -17.63 -9.69
N LEU A 151 6.23 -18.62 -10.04
CA LEU A 151 7.66 -18.65 -9.69
C LEU A 151 8.41 -17.47 -10.32
N VAL A 152 8.19 -17.23 -11.62
CA VAL A 152 8.78 -16.08 -12.32
C VAL A 152 8.36 -14.77 -11.67
N TYR A 153 7.08 -14.61 -11.34
CA TYR A 153 6.58 -13.40 -10.70
C TYR A 153 7.17 -13.17 -9.31
N ILE A 154 7.31 -14.21 -8.49
CA ILE A 154 7.92 -14.13 -7.16
C ILE A 154 9.41 -13.76 -7.27
N LEU A 155 10.15 -14.34 -8.22
CA LEU A 155 11.55 -14.00 -8.46
C LEU A 155 11.74 -12.55 -8.90
N LEU A 156 10.96 -12.11 -9.90
CA LEU A 156 10.95 -10.73 -10.36
C LEU A 156 10.57 -9.77 -9.23
N SER A 157 9.60 -10.15 -8.40
CA SER A 157 9.16 -9.34 -7.27
C SER A 157 10.20 -9.25 -6.17
N THR A 158 10.89 -10.34 -5.87
CA THR A 158 12.00 -10.34 -4.90
C THR A 158 13.12 -9.40 -5.37
N HIS A 159 13.46 -9.45 -6.65
CA HIS A 159 14.43 -8.52 -7.23
C HIS A 159 13.94 -7.06 -7.18
N ALA A 160 12.67 -6.82 -7.50
CA ALA A 160 12.06 -5.49 -7.43
C ALA A 160 12.05 -4.93 -6.00
N ILE A 161 11.71 -5.75 -4.99
CA ILE A 161 11.77 -5.39 -3.56
C ILE A 161 13.19 -5.00 -3.18
N TYR A 162 14.18 -5.83 -3.52
CA TYR A 162 15.58 -5.54 -3.24
C TYR A 162 16.01 -4.19 -3.85
N CYS A 163 15.67 -3.95 -5.12
CA CYS A 163 15.96 -2.68 -5.78
C CYS A 163 15.20 -1.49 -5.14
N ALA A 164 13.94 -1.66 -4.76
CA ALA A 164 13.10 -0.61 -4.18
C ALA A 164 13.59 -0.18 -2.79
N VAL A 165 13.99 -1.13 -1.95
CA VAL A 165 14.50 -0.93 -0.59
C VAL A 165 15.92 -0.37 -0.58
N THR A 166 16.72 -0.67 -1.61
CA THR A 166 18.08 -0.12 -1.77
C THR A 166 18.14 1.16 -2.61
N ALA A 167 17.02 1.56 -3.23
CA ALA A 167 16.96 2.76 -4.07
C ALA A 167 17.04 4.04 -3.24
N ARG A 168 17.99 4.91 -3.61
CA ARG A 168 18.15 6.27 -3.06
C ARG A 168 17.29 7.32 -3.77
N SER A 169 16.68 6.98 -4.92
CA SER A 169 15.87 7.91 -5.74
C SER A 169 14.50 7.32 -6.00
N SER A 170 13.47 8.16 -5.94
CA SER A 170 12.07 7.80 -6.24
C SER A 170 11.91 7.24 -7.66
N VAL A 171 12.69 7.71 -8.63
CA VAL A 171 12.65 7.24 -10.01
C VAL A 171 13.16 5.80 -10.12
N ARG A 172 14.25 5.47 -9.43
CA ARG A 172 14.77 4.09 -9.40
C ARG A 172 13.78 3.15 -8.73
N ARG A 173 13.13 3.59 -7.66
CA ARG A 173 12.08 2.83 -6.97
C ARG A 173 10.88 2.58 -7.89
N LEU A 174 10.42 3.61 -8.61
CA LEU A 174 9.31 3.49 -9.57
C LEU A 174 9.62 2.49 -10.70
N ARG A 175 10.84 2.52 -11.24
CA ARG A 175 11.28 1.57 -12.28
C ARG A 175 11.20 0.11 -11.82
N SER A 176 11.46 -0.17 -10.54
CA SER A 176 11.34 -1.53 -9.99
C SER A 176 9.90 -2.04 -10.03
N PHE A 177 8.91 -1.15 -9.83
CA PHE A 177 7.49 -1.52 -9.92
C PHE A 177 6.98 -1.68 -11.35
N ALA A 178 7.63 -1.05 -12.33
CA ALA A 178 7.21 -1.11 -13.74
C ALA A 178 7.16 -2.55 -14.26
N TRP A 179 8.16 -3.38 -13.93
CA TRP A 179 8.17 -4.79 -14.37
C TRP A 179 7.05 -5.62 -13.73
N GLN A 180 6.74 -5.40 -12.45
CA GLN A 180 5.61 -6.05 -11.79
C GLN A 180 4.28 -5.64 -12.42
N ALA A 181 4.12 -4.34 -12.71
CA ALA A 181 2.93 -3.81 -13.35
C ALA A 181 2.73 -4.38 -14.77
N VAL A 182 3.79 -4.42 -15.59
CA VAL A 182 3.72 -5.00 -16.94
C VAL A 182 3.34 -6.48 -16.88
N PHE A 183 3.97 -7.25 -15.98
CA PHE A 183 3.67 -8.67 -15.83
C PHE A 183 2.24 -8.89 -15.34
N ARG A 184 1.73 -8.08 -14.41
CA ARG A 184 0.33 -8.16 -13.96
C ARG A 184 -0.65 -7.79 -15.07
N PHE A 185 -0.34 -6.73 -15.84
CA PHE A 185 -1.21 -6.25 -16.92
C PHE A 185 -1.33 -7.28 -18.06
N SER A 186 -0.31 -8.11 -18.30
CA SER A 186 -0.43 -9.20 -19.27
C SER A 186 -1.54 -10.19 -18.90
N PHE A 187 -1.77 -10.48 -17.61
CA PHE A 187 -2.89 -11.32 -17.17
C PHE A 187 -4.24 -10.64 -17.34
N PHE A 188 -4.30 -9.32 -17.15
CA PHE A 188 -5.53 -8.56 -17.47
C PHE A 188 -5.88 -8.66 -18.94
N LEU A 189 -4.87 -8.59 -19.82
CA LEU A 189 -5.06 -8.80 -21.26
C LEU A 189 -5.53 -10.24 -21.54
N LEU A 190 -4.91 -11.26 -20.95
CA LEU A 190 -5.33 -12.66 -21.10
C LEU A 190 -6.80 -12.86 -20.72
N ARG A 191 -7.25 -12.25 -19.61
CA ARG A 191 -8.67 -12.25 -19.21
C ARG A 191 -9.55 -11.52 -20.21
N GLY A 192 -9.11 -10.34 -20.66
CA GLY A 192 -9.86 -9.51 -21.60
C GLY A 192 -10.09 -10.17 -22.97
N VAL A 193 -9.14 -10.96 -23.46
CA VAL A 193 -9.26 -11.71 -24.72
C VAL A 193 -9.96 -13.06 -24.58
N GLY A 194 -10.36 -13.45 -23.35
CA GLY A 194 -11.07 -14.70 -23.06
C GLY A 194 -10.20 -15.95 -22.99
N VAL A 195 -8.87 -15.82 -22.99
CA VAL A 195 -7.93 -16.95 -22.81
C VAL A 195 -7.69 -17.24 -21.33
N GLY A 196 -7.70 -16.21 -20.49
CA GLY A 196 -7.56 -16.32 -19.04
C GLY A 196 -8.91 -16.51 -18.33
N GLY A 197 -8.91 -17.30 -17.25
CA GLY A 197 -10.05 -17.45 -16.36
C GLY A 197 -10.23 -16.30 -15.36
N GLY A 198 -11.28 -16.36 -14.56
CA GLY A 198 -11.62 -15.39 -13.52
C GLY A 198 -12.99 -14.77 -13.75
N SER A 199 -13.50 -14.10 -12.71
CA SER A 199 -14.79 -13.41 -12.81
C SER A 199 -14.71 -12.23 -13.80
N PRO A 200 -15.71 -12.01 -14.66
CA PRO A 200 -15.76 -10.80 -15.49
C PRO A 200 -15.77 -9.51 -14.67
N THR A 201 -16.35 -9.53 -13.46
CA THR A 201 -16.40 -8.37 -12.57
C THR A 201 -15.05 -8.06 -11.93
N SER A 202 -14.24 -9.09 -11.64
CA SER A 202 -12.95 -8.91 -10.97
C SER A 202 -11.96 -8.13 -11.82
N LEU A 203 -11.97 -8.32 -13.15
CA LEU A 203 -11.12 -7.56 -14.06
C LEU A 203 -11.35 -6.05 -13.94
N ARG A 204 -12.63 -5.62 -13.86
CA ARG A 204 -12.97 -4.20 -13.67
C ARG A 204 -12.46 -3.67 -12.33
N HIS A 205 -12.58 -4.47 -11.27
CA HIS A 205 -12.05 -4.12 -9.96
C HIS A 205 -10.53 -3.95 -9.99
N PHE A 206 -9.79 -4.86 -10.64
CA PHE A 206 -8.34 -4.76 -10.75
C PHE A 206 -7.86 -3.58 -11.60
N LEU A 207 -8.59 -3.22 -12.66
CA LEU A 207 -8.30 -2.01 -13.43
C LEU A 207 -8.51 -0.74 -12.60
N MET A 208 -9.57 -0.70 -11.77
CA MET A 208 -9.79 0.44 -10.87
C MET A 208 -8.78 0.51 -9.74
N MET A 209 -8.36 -0.63 -9.18
CA MET A 209 -7.24 -0.71 -8.25
C MET A 209 -6.00 0.00 -8.82
N ASP A 210 -5.57 -0.39 -10.02
CA ASP A 210 -4.38 0.20 -10.65
C ASP A 210 -4.57 1.68 -11.00
N ALA A 211 -5.76 2.08 -11.46
CA ALA A 211 -6.07 3.48 -11.75
C ALA A 211 -5.95 4.37 -10.49
N LEU A 212 -6.51 3.93 -9.36
CA LEU A 212 -6.44 4.65 -8.10
C LEU A 212 -5.01 4.72 -7.56
N ALA A 213 -4.26 3.62 -7.62
CA ALA A 213 -2.87 3.58 -7.19
C ALA A 213 -1.98 4.54 -8.02
N VAL A 214 -2.14 4.54 -9.35
CA VAL A 214 -1.42 5.46 -10.25
C VAL A 214 -1.80 6.90 -9.97
N LEU A 215 -3.10 7.20 -9.85
CA LEU A 215 -3.58 8.55 -9.55
C LEU A 215 -3.00 9.07 -8.22
N GLY A 216 -3.03 8.27 -7.16
CA GLY A 216 -2.44 8.62 -5.87
C GLY A 216 -0.94 8.88 -5.97
N GLY A 217 -0.21 8.02 -6.70
CA GLY A 217 1.22 8.20 -6.95
C GLY A 217 1.54 9.51 -7.68
N VAL A 218 0.76 9.84 -8.73
CA VAL A 218 0.91 11.09 -9.49
C VAL A 218 0.67 12.31 -8.59
N ILE A 219 -0.38 12.29 -7.78
CA ILE A 219 -0.69 13.38 -6.83
C ILE A 219 0.46 13.59 -5.84
N ASN A 220 0.96 12.51 -5.22
CA ASN A 220 2.06 12.59 -4.25
C ASN A 220 3.39 13.03 -4.87
N ILE A 221 3.71 12.61 -6.10
CA ILE A 221 4.93 13.05 -6.80
C ILE A 221 4.84 14.53 -7.19
N THR A 222 3.67 14.98 -7.64
CA THR A 222 3.46 16.38 -8.07
C THR A 222 3.29 17.36 -6.92
N ARG A 223 3.06 16.85 -5.69
CA ARG A 223 2.87 17.61 -4.44
C ARG A 223 1.65 18.54 -4.50
N ILE A 224 0.58 18.09 -5.15
CA ILE A 224 -0.67 18.84 -5.28
C ILE A 224 -1.63 18.39 -4.17
N PRO A 225 -2.29 19.32 -3.43
CA PRO A 225 -2.41 20.75 -3.70
C PRO A 225 -1.39 21.66 -3.00
N GLU A 226 -0.57 21.15 -2.08
CA GLU A 226 0.30 21.98 -1.22
C GLU A 226 1.32 22.81 -2.00
N ARG A 227 1.72 22.36 -3.19
CA ARG A 227 2.56 23.10 -4.12
C ARG A 227 1.98 24.44 -4.55
N PHE A 228 0.65 24.56 -4.63
CA PHE A 228 -0.03 25.80 -5.05
C PHE A 228 -0.27 26.78 -3.91
N ARG A 229 -0.41 26.28 -2.68
CA ARG A 229 -0.61 27.10 -1.47
C ARG A 229 0.24 26.52 -0.32
N PRO A 230 1.55 26.79 -0.30
CA PRO A 230 2.43 26.30 0.78
C PRO A 230 1.95 26.78 2.14
N GLY A 231 2.02 25.93 3.17
CA GLY A 231 1.54 26.24 4.53
C GLY A 231 0.05 25.96 4.77
N LEU A 232 -0.81 26.04 3.74
CA LEU A 232 -2.27 25.87 3.91
C LEU A 232 -2.66 24.41 4.23
N PHE A 233 -1.92 23.46 3.67
CA PHE A 233 -2.21 22.02 3.72
C PHE A 233 -1.27 21.27 4.69
N ASP A 234 -0.67 21.98 5.64
CA ASP A 234 0.34 21.40 6.54
C ASP A 234 -0.21 20.25 7.38
N TYR A 235 -1.47 20.35 7.80
CA TYR A 235 -2.11 19.36 8.67
C TYR A 235 -3.07 18.44 7.93
N TRP A 236 -3.74 18.94 6.90
CA TRP A 236 -4.84 18.24 6.23
C TRP A 236 -4.78 18.41 4.72
N CYS A 237 -5.17 17.36 4.00
CA CYS A 237 -5.35 17.33 2.55
C CYS A 237 -4.09 17.67 1.74
N ASN A 238 -2.90 17.46 2.29
CA ASN A 238 -1.69 17.42 1.46
C ASN A 238 -1.70 16.19 0.55
N SER A 239 -0.87 16.23 -0.49
CA SER A 239 -0.76 15.19 -1.51
C SER A 239 -0.49 13.79 -0.96
N HIS A 240 0.21 13.69 0.17
CA HIS A 240 0.57 12.42 0.78
C HIS A 240 -0.64 11.76 1.45
N GLN A 241 -1.43 12.54 2.21
CA GLN A 241 -2.69 12.08 2.79
C GLN A 241 -3.69 11.66 1.71
N ILE A 242 -3.78 12.44 0.62
CA ILE A 242 -4.66 12.10 -0.51
C ILE A 242 -4.21 10.77 -1.14
N MET A 243 -2.91 10.58 -1.34
CA MET A 243 -2.37 9.31 -1.82
C MET A 243 -2.73 8.15 -0.88
N HIS A 244 -2.59 8.30 0.43
CA HIS A 244 -2.97 7.24 1.39
C HIS A 244 -4.44 6.83 1.22
N VAL A 245 -5.34 7.81 1.14
CA VAL A 245 -6.78 7.54 0.94
C VAL A 245 -7.03 6.80 -0.38
N LEU A 246 -6.41 7.23 -1.48
CA LEU A 246 -6.55 6.58 -2.78
C LEU A 246 -5.95 5.16 -2.79
N VAL A 247 -4.83 4.95 -2.11
CA VAL A 247 -4.23 3.62 -1.95
C VAL A 247 -5.14 2.72 -1.14
N VAL A 248 -5.74 3.18 -0.03
CA VAL A 248 -6.73 2.38 0.71
C VAL A 248 -7.91 2.01 -0.18
N GLY A 249 -8.43 2.95 -0.99
CA GLY A 249 -9.44 2.68 -2.00
C GLY A 249 -8.99 1.61 -3.00
N SER A 250 -7.77 1.72 -3.53
CA SER A 250 -7.17 0.70 -4.40
C SER A 250 -7.16 -0.69 -3.74
N ILE A 251 -6.88 -0.78 -2.43
CA ILE A 251 -6.85 -2.05 -1.69
C ILE A 251 -8.25 -2.64 -1.53
N LEU A 252 -9.28 -1.81 -1.35
CA LEU A 252 -10.67 -2.28 -1.34
C LEU A 252 -11.07 -2.85 -2.70
N TYR A 253 -10.67 -2.21 -3.80
CA TYR A 253 -10.89 -2.74 -5.15
C TYR A 253 -10.12 -4.05 -5.39
N LEU A 254 -8.86 -4.17 -4.93
CA LEU A 254 -8.14 -5.44 -4.92
C LEU A 254 -8.95 -6.50 -4.16
N HIS A 255 -9.46 -6.14 -2.98
CA HIS A 255 -10.21 -7.04 -2.14
C HIS A 255 -11.47 -7.58 -2.80
N TRP A 256 -12.32 -6.71 -3.34
CA TRP A 256 -13.53 -7.13 -4.06
C TRP A 256 -13.21 -7.98 -5.29
N GLY A 257 -12.19 -7.61 -6.07
CA GLY A 257 -11.78 -8.40 -7.23
C GLY A 257 -11.29 -9.81 -6.85
N VAL A 258 -10.52 -9.93 -5.78
CA VAL A 258 -10.05 -11.25 -5.31
C VAL A 258 -11.21 -12.08 -4.75
N LEU A 259 -12.18 -11.48 -4.04
CA LEU A 259 -13.35 -12.21 -3.57
C LEU A 259 -14.20 -12.75 -4.71
N ASP A 260 -14.48 -11.92 -5.73
CA ASP A 260 -15.20 -12.34 -6.93
C ASP A 260 -14.51 -13.55 -7.59
N ASP A 261 -13.18 -13.51 -7.71
CA ASP A 261 -12.37 -14.59 -8.27
C ASP A 261 -12.36 -15.86 -7.40
N LEU A 262 -12.25 -15.72 -6.07
CA LEU A 262 -12.26 -16.82 -5.12
C LEU A 262 -13.61 -17.54 -5.06
N LEU A 263 -14.72 -16.84 -5.31
CA LEU A 263 -16.05 -17.45 -5.41
C LEU A 263 -16.26 -18.09 -6.78
N TRP A 264 -15.81 -17.42 -7.84
CA TRP A 264 -15.91 -17.90 -9.22
C TRP A 264 -15.26 -19.28 -9.39
N ILE A 265 -14.06 -19.47 -8.83
CA ILE A 265 -13.26 -20.70 -9.00
C ILE A 265 -13.96 -21.96 -8.48
N ASN A 266 -14.86 -21.83 -7.50
CA ASN A 266 -15.58 -22.96 -6.92
C ASN A 266 -16.66 -23.52 -7.86
N SER A 267 -17.17 -22.68 -8.75
CA SER A 267 -18.23 -23.05 -9.70
C SER A 267 -17.72 -23.30 -11.11
N TYR A 268 -16.51 -22.84 -11.43
CA TYR A 268 -15.99 -22.89 -12.78
C TYR A 268 -15.29 -24.21 -13.09
N ILE A 269 -15.74 -24.84 -14.17
CA ILE A 269 -15.16 -26.08 -14.70
C ILE A 269 -14.33 -25.72 -15.94
N CYS A 270 -13.07 -26.15 -15.95
CA CYS A 270 -12.22 -25.97 -17.11
C CYS A 270 -12.76 -26.77 -18.30
N PRO A 271 -12.71 -26.24 -19.53
CA PRO A 271 -13.05 -27.00 -20.71
C PRO A 271 -12.23 -28.30 -20.75
N SER A 272 -12.88 -29.41 -21.09
CA SER A 272 -12.17 -30.64 -21.45
C SER A 272 -11.42 -30.36 -22.75
N ASP A 273 -10.10 -30.60 -22.75
CA ASP A 273 -9.29 -30.59 -23.98
C ASP A 273 -9.84 -31.58 -25.02
#